data_AF-A0A0V8IZL4-F1
#
_entry.id   AF-A0A0V8IZL4-F1
#
_cell.length_a   1.000
_cell.length_b   1.000
_cell.length_c   1.000
_cell.angle_alpha   90.00
_cell.angle_beta   90.00
_cell.angle_gamma   90.00
#
_symmetry.space_group_name_H-M   'P 1'
#
loop_
_entity.id
_entity.type
_entity.pdbx_description
1 polymer ?
#
loop_
_entity_poly.entity_id
_entity_poly.type
_entity_poly.pdbx_seq_one_letter_code
_entity_poly.pdbx_strand_id
1 'polypeptide(L)'
;MVKAADQTEKELHIIGAIQRGLDLATAALLLSGQITIIGVFVTPRGFRVSLGGPLTGEDRLEGIGGNQAATTLVDVIDIGLAILLISDQIRVTGSFIAPGRFTINVSGPIFGVPLTVPSLPQLKRESAFFQKIVSRHFEVDPHFFKPDQQY
;
A
#
# COMPACT_ATOMS: atom_id res chain seq x y z
N MET A 1 -25.57 -8.96 -18.04
CA MET A 1 -24.51 -7.92 -18.01
C MET A 1 -24.55 -7.07 -16.75
N VAL A 2 -25.72 -6.65 -16.24
CA VAL A 2 -25.84 -5.79 -15.02
C VAL A 2 -25.18 -6.39 -13.77
N LYS A 3 -25.36 -7.70 -13.52
CA LYS A 3 -24.87 -8.38 -12.31
C LYS A 3 -23.34 -8.44 -12.18
N ALA A 4 -22.60 -8.46 -13.29
CA ALA A 4 -21.14 -8.55 -13.30
C ALA A 4 -20.45 -7.19 -13.14
N ALA A 5 -21.10 -6.12 -13.62
CA ALA A 5 -20.66 -4.75 -13.41
C ALA A 5 -20.82 -4.38 -11.92
N ASP A 6 -22.00 -4.66 -11.35
CA ASP A 6 -22.33 -4.45 -9.93
C ASP A 6 -21.37 -5.19 -8.98
N GLN A 7 -21.02 -6.44 -9.31
CA GLN A 7 -20.03 -7.20 -8.53
C GLN A 7 -18.62 -6.61 -8.60
N THR A 8 -18.20 -6.07 -9.75
CA THR A 8 -16.89 -5.44 -9.91
C THR A 8 -16.81 -4.11 -9.18
N GLU A 9 -17.88 -3.32 -9.20
CA GLU A 9 -17.97 -2.08 -8.41
C GLU A 9 -17.91 -2.36 -6.91
N LYS A 10 -18.59 -3.41 -6.45
CA LYS A 10 -18.52 -3.85 -5.06
C LYS A 10 -17.11 -4.28 -4.65
N GLU A 11 -16.42 -5.06 -5.48
CA GLU A 11 -15.02 -5.46 -5.24
C GLU A 11 -14.07 -4.26 -5.19
N LEU A 12 -14.23 -3.31 -6.12
CA LEU A 12 -13.45 -2.07 -6.13
C LEU A 12 -13.65 -1.26 -4.84
N HIS A 13 -14.90 -1.15 -4.38
CA HIS A 13 -15.23 -0.46 -3.13
C HIS A 13 -14.59 -1.15 -1.92
N ILE A 14 -14.63 -2.48 -1.86
CA ILE A 14 -14.00 -3.25 -0.77
C ILE A 14 -12.49 -3.00 -0.73
N ILE A 15 -11.81 -3.07 -1.88
CA ILE A 15 -10.37 -2.83 -1.93
C ILE A 15 -10.04 -1.39 -1.56
N GLY A 16 -10.82 -0.42 -2.04
CA GLY A 16 -10.66 0.97 -1.66
C GLY A 16 -10.82 1.18 -0.14
N ALA A 17 -11.79 0.51 0.48
CA ALA A 17 -11.99 0.55 1.93
C ALA A 17 -10.83 -0.09 2.70
N ILE A 18 -10.28 -1.22 2.22
CA ILE A 18 -9.10 -1.85 2.82
C ILE A 18 -7.88 -0.93 2.71
N GLN A 19 -7.62 -0.34 1.53
CA GLN A 19 -6.52 0.61 1.33
C GLN A 19 -6.65 1.80 2.28
N ARG A 20 -7.85 2.38 2.37
CA ARG A 20 -8.11 3.49 3.30
C ARG A 20 -7.93 3.07 4.76
N GLY A 21 -8.35 1.85 5.12
CA GLY A 21 -8.12 1.28 6.44
C GLY A 21 -6.63 1.18 6.78
N LEU A 22 -5.80 0.74 5.82
CA LEU A 22 -4.34 0.70 5.97
C LEU A 22 -3.74 2.10 6.14
N ASP A 23 -4.21 3.09 5.37
CA ASP A 23 -3.75 4.47 5.47
C ASP A 23 -4.04 5.05 6.87
N LEU A 24 -5.27 4.85 7.38
CA LEU A 24 -5.69 5.31 8.70
C LEU A 24 -4.97 4.57 9.83
N ALA A 25 -4.78 3.26 9.71
CA ALA A 25 -4.01 2.48 10.68
C ALA A 25 -2.55 2.97 10.72
N THR A 26 -1.93 3.19 9.56
CA THR A 26 -0.57 3.72 9.46
C THR A 26 -0.46 5.10 10.09
N ALA A 27 -1.44 5.98 9.85
CA ALA A 27 -1.50 7.30 10.47
C ALA A 27 -1.63 7.21 12.00
N ALA A 28 -2.47 6.32 12.52
CA ALA A 28 -2.60 6.11 13.97
C ALA A 28 -1.30 5.59 14.60
N LEU A 29 -0.58 4.71 13.91
CA LEU A 29 0.71 4.20 14.35
C LEU A 29 1.80 5.29 14.38
N LEU A 30 1.81 6.20 13.40
CA LEU A 30 2.68 7.38 13.40
C LEU A 30 2.38 8.29 14.60
N LEU A 31 1.11 8.64 14.80
CA LEU A 31 0.70 9.53 15.89
C LEU A 31 0.94 8.95 17.29
N SER A 32 0.97 7.62 17.41
CA SER A 32 1.29 6.93 18.66
C SER A 32 2.79 6.62 18.83
N GLY A 33 3.63 6.97 17.86
CA GLY A 33 5.07 6.70 17.87
C GLY A 33 5.43 5.22 17.78
N GLN A 34 4.49 4.36 17.37
CA GLN A 34 4.73 2.92 17.17
C GLN A 34 5.51 2.64 15.87
N ILE A 35 5.39 3.56 14.92
CA ILE A 35 6.25 3.67 13.73
C ILE A 35 6.63 5.15 13.56
N THR A 36 7.73 5.39 12.88
CA THR A 36 8.29 6.71 12.54
C THR A 36 8.90 6.63 11.15
N ILE A 37 9.19 7.77 10.54
CA ILE A 37 10.09 7.83 9.40
C ILE A 37 11.45 7.18 9.74
N ILE A 38 11.93 6.30 8.87
CA ILE A 38 13.26 5.68 8.95
C ILE A 38 14.13 6.00 7.73
N GLY A 39 13.52 6.46 6.63
CA GLY A 39 14.24 6.82 5.42
C GLY A 39 13.34 7.28 4.28
N VAL A 40 13.97 7.85 3.25
CA VAL A 40 13.31 8.27 2.02
C VAL A 40 14.02 7.64 0.83
N PHE A 41 13.27 6.90 0.01
CA PHE A 41 13.75 6.28 -1.21
C PHE A 41 13.40 7.15 -2.41
N VAL A 42 14.43 7.71 -3.05
CA VAL A 42 14.28 8.55 -4.23
C VAL A 42 14.40 7.70 -5.49
N THR A 43 13.42 7.82 -6.38
CA THR A 43 13.42 7.18 -7.70
C THR A 43 13.22 8.25 -8.78
N PRO A 44 13.56 7.99 -10.06
CA PRO A 44 13.34 8.95 -11.14
C PRO A 44 11.88 9.42 -11.27
N ARG A 45 10.93 8.64 -10.74
CA ARG A 45 9.49 8.92 -10.80
C ARG A 45 8.92 9.45 -9.48
N GLY A 46 9.75 9.99 -8.58
CA GLY A 46 9.32 10.49 -7.28
C GLY A 46 9.95 9.77 -6.10
N PHE A 47 9.54 10.13 -4.89
CA PHE A 47 10.08 9.57 -3.66
C PHE A 47 9.04 8.85 -2.81
N ARG A 48 9.51 7.85 -2.06
CA ARG A 48 8.72 7.03 -1.14
C ARG A 48 9.30 7.16 0.25
N VAL A 49 8.46 7.40 1.23
CA VAL A 49 8.88 7.44 2.63
C VAL A 49 8.69 6.06 3.23
N SER A 50 9.74 5.54 3.86
CA SER A 50 9.68 4.28 4.59
C SER A 50 9.51 4.53 6.06
N LEU A 51 8.58 3.79 6.65
CA LEU A 51 8.18 3.87 8.04
C LEU A 51 8.51 2.56 8.73
N GLY A 52 9.06 2.65 9.94
CA GLY A 52 9.42 1.52 10.81
C GLY A 52 9.45 1.96 12.27
N GLY A 53 9.51 1.01 13.19
CA GLY A 53 9.59 1.32 14.62
C GLY A 53 9.28 0.11 15.50
N PRO A 54 8.98 0.32 16.80
CA PRO A 54 8.88 -0.75 17.78
C PRO A 54 7.91 -1.87 17.37
N LEU A 55 6.78 -1.51 16.77
CA LEU A 55 5.80 -2.49 16.32
C LEU A 55 6.30 -3.36 15.16
N THR A 56 7.25 -2.84 14.38
CA THR A 56 7.78 -3.49 13.18
C THR A 56 9.18 -4.08 13.39
N GLY A 57 9.66 -4.13 14.64
CA GLY A 57 10.94 -4.76 15.00
C GLY A 57 12.16 -3.83 14.92
N GLU A 58 11.95 -2.51 14.81
CA GLU A 58 13.02 -1.50 14.84
C GLU A 58 12.87 -0.59 16.06
N ASP A 59 13.93 0.10 16.47
CA ASP A 59 13.81 1.16 17.47
C ASP A 59 13.15 2.40 16.86
N ARG A 60 12.50 3.21 17.69
CA ARG A 60 12.01 4.53 17.24
C ARG A 60 13.21 5.43 16.93
N LEU A 61 13.18 6.08 15.78
CA LEU A 61 14.12 7.12 15.40
C LEU A 61 14.03 8.32 16.36
N GLU A 62 15.11 8.57 17.08
CA GLU A 62 15.24 9.68 18.03
C GLU A 62 16.58 10.40 17.86
N GLY A 63 16.67 11.62 18.38
CA GLY A 63 17.91 12.40 18.37
C GLY A 63 19.02 11.72 19.18
N ILE A 64 20.20 11.57 18.55
CA ILE A 64 21.38 11.00 19.21
C ILE A 64 21.73 11.79 20.48
N GLY A 65 22.06 11.08 21.56
CA GLY A 65 22.43 11.69 22.84
C GLY A 65 21.27 12.39 23.56
N GLY A 66 20.02 12.05 23.24
CA GLY A 66 18.84 12.66 23.84
C GLY A 66 18.54 14.06 23.30
N ASN A 67 18.96 14.36 22.06
CA ASN A 67 18.70 15.65 21.43
C ASN A 67 17.19 15.83 21.16
N GLN A 68 16.53 16.55 22.07
CA GLN A 68 15.09 16.79 22.01
C GLN A 68 14.66 17.60 20.78
N ALA A 69 15.50 18.51 20.28
CA ALA A 69 15.17 19.29 19.09
C ALA A 69 15.11 18.40 17.85
N ALA A 70 16.06 17.46 17.72
CA ALA A 70 16.06 16.48 16.64
C ALA A 70 14.86 15.51 16.76
N THR A 71 14.56 15.01 17.96
CA THR A 71 13.38 14.17 18.19
C THR A 71 12.08 14.93 17.86
N THR A 72 11.96 16.19 18.28
CA THR A 72 10.78 17.02 17.97
C THR A 72 10.64 17.24 16.46
N LEU A 73 11.74 17.39 15.73
CA LEU A 73 11.69 17.50 14.28
C LEU A 73 11.15 16.22 13.62
N VAL A 74 11.58 15.04 14.10
CA VAL A 74 11.05 13.75 13.64
C VAL A 74 9.56 13.65 13.93
N ASP A 75 9.13 14.03 15.13
CA ASP A 75 7.71 14.02 15.52
C ASP A 75 6.85 14.94 14.62
N VAL A 76 7.37 16.12 14.27
CA VAL A 76 6.69 17.03 13.33
C VAL A 76 6.56 16.40 11.94
N ILE A 77 7.58 15.68 11.46
CA ILE A 77 7.53 14.96 10.19
C ILE A 77 6.48 13.85 10.26
N ASP A 78 6.47 13.06 11.33
CA ASP A 78 5.52 11.95 11.52
C ASP A 78 4.07 12.45 11.57
N ILE A 79 3.81 13.54 12.31
CA ILE A 79 2.50 14.21 12.34
C ILE A 79 2.12 14.70 10.94
N GLY A 80 3.06 15.31 10.22
CA GLY A 80 2.84 15.75 8.83
C GLY A 80 2.43 14.59 7.93
N LEU A 81 3.15 13.46 7.98
CA LEU A 81 2.83 12.25 7.21
C LEU A 81 1.47 11.66 7.60
N ALA A 82 1.14 11.64 8.89
CA ALA A 82 -0.17 11.18 9.37
C ALA A 82 -1.31 12.04 8.82
N ILE A 83 -1.16 13.37 8.82
CA ILE A 83 -2.14 14.30 8.23
C ILE A 83 -2.31 14.03 6.73
N LEU A 84 -1.21 13.79 6.02
CA LEU A 84 -1.25 13.50 4.58
C LEU A 84 -1.94 12.16 4.26
N LEU A 85 -1.77 11.14 5.09
CA LEU A 85 -2.50 9.87 5.00
C LEU A 85 -4.00 10.09 5.27
N ILE A 86 -4.33 10.78 6.37
CA ILE A 86 -5.72 11.07 6.74
C ILE A 86 -6.43 11.92 5.67
N SER A 87 -5.72 12.83 5.00
CA SER A 87 -6.28 13.69 3.94
C SER A 87 -6.22 13.10 2.53
N ASP A 88 -5.88 11.82 2.39
CA ASP A 88 -5.77 11.09 1.11
C ASP A 88 -4.74 11.69 0.12
N GLN A 89 -3.79 12.50 0.61
CA GLN A 89 -2.72 13.09 -0.20
C GLN A 89 -1.60 12.11 -0.50
N ILE A 90 -1.37 11.16 0.41
CA ILE A 90 -0.48 10.01 0.23
C ILE A 90 -1.19 8.74 0.69
N ARG A 91 -0.69 7.59 0.26
CA ARG A 91 -1.21 6.27 0.58
C ARG A 91 -0.10 5.30 0.91
N VAL A 92 -0.45 4.24 1.61
CA VAL A 92 0.37 3.03 1.70
C VAL A 92 0.50 2.44 0.29
N THR A 93 1.73 2.41 -0.19
CA THR A 93 2.09 1.90 -1.53
C THR A 93 2.62 0.48 -1.49
N GLY A 94 2.96 -0.02 -0.30
CA GLY A 94 3.41 -1.38 -0.10
C GLY A 94 4.18 -1.52 1.20
N SER A 95 4.78 -2.68 1.37
CA SER A 95 5.55 -3.01 2.54
C SER A 95 6.74 -3.89 2.19
N PHE A 96 7.79 -3.81 3.00
CA PHE A 96 8.98 -4.64 2.84
C PHE A 96 9.23 -5.44 4.12
N ILE A 97 9.39 -6.75 3.95
CA ILE A 97 9.67 -7.70 5.04
C ILE A 97 11.12 -8.14 4.91
N ALA A 98 11.87 -8.06 6.01
CA ALA A 98 13.22 -8.61 6.13
C ALA A 98 13.35 -9.40 7.45
N PRO A 99 14.42 -10.19 7.64
CA PRO A 99 14.62 -10.90 8.89
C PRO A 99 14.61 -9.94 10.08
N GLY A 100 13.66 -10.15 11.00
CA GLY A 100 13.51 -9.38 12.24
C GLY A 100 12.88 -7.99 12.07
N ARG A 101 12.51 -7.56 10.86
CA ARG A 101 11.91 -6.23 10.64
C ARG A 101 10.92 -6.16 9.50
N PHE A 102 9.99 -5.23 9.62
CA PHE A 102 9.01 -4.88 8.62
C PHE A 102 8.97 -3.37 8.43
N THR A 103 8.71 -2.91 7.22
CA THR A 103 8.60 -1.48 6.92
C THR A 103 7.41 -1.22 6.02
N ILE A 104 6.78 -0.06 6.21
CA ILE A 104 5.62 0.40 5.44
C ILE A 104 6.08 1.55 4.55
N ASN A 105 5.76 1.50 3.27
CA ASN A 105 6.11 2.54 2.32
C ASN A 105 4.90 3.39 2.00
N VAL A 106 5.01 4.70 2.22
CA VAL A 106 3.97 5.67 1.88
C VAL A 106 4.42 6.60 0.77
N SER A 107 3.53 6.89 -0.17
CA SER A 107 3.77 7.88 -1.22
C SER A 107 2.48 8.36 -1.87
N GLY A 108 2.56 9.39 -2.70
CA GLY A 108 1.41 9.96 -3.41
C GLY A 108 1.81 11.07 -4.37
N PRO A 109 0.83 11.74 -5.00
CA PRO A 109 1.06 12.72 -6.05
C PRO A 109 1.98 13.86 -5.63
N ILE A 110 1.87 14.30 -4.37
CA ILE A 110 2.73 15.33 -3.81
C ILE A 110 4.22 14.95 -3.77
N PHE A 111 4.53 13.65 -3.84
CA PHE A 111 5.87 13.10 -3.90
C PHE A 111 6.25 12.63 -5.32
N GLY A 112 5.45 12.97 -6.33
CA GLY A 112 5.65 12.63 -7.74
C GLY A 112 5.16 11.23 -8.14
N VAL A 113 4.59 10.46 -7.21
CA VAL A 113 4.10 9.09 -7.46
C VAL A 113 2.59 9.11 -7.68
N PRO A 114 2.07 8.55 -8.79
CA PRO A 114 0.63 8.49 -9.01
C PRO A 114 -0.06 7.63 -7.95
N LEU A 115 -1.30 7.99 -7.58
CA LEU A 115 -2.11 7.18 -6.68
C LEU A 115 -2.33 5.78 -7.27
N THR A 116 -2.08 4.75 -6.46
CA THR A 116 -2.35 3.38 -6.86
C THR A 116 -3.85 3.13 -6.80
N VAL A 117 -4.46 2.95 -7.98
CA VAL A 117 -5.87 2.58 -8.11
C VAL A 117 -5.99 1.08 -8.42
N PRO A 118 -7.04 0.39 -7.94
CA PRO A 118 -7.22 -1.02 -8.25
C PRO A 118 -7.43 -1.26 -9.75
N SER A 119 -6.66 -2.16 -10.35
CA SER A 119 -6.70 -2.47 -11.80
C SER A 119 -7.68 -3.58 -12.17
N LEU A 120 -8.59 -3.96 -11.26
CA LEU A 120 -9.54 -5.07 -11.38
C LEU A 120 -10.29 -5.14 -12.74
N PRO A 121 -10.84 -4.04 -13.27
CA PRO A 121 -11.54 -4.09 -14.57
C PRO A 121 -10.62 -4.47 -15.74
N GLN A 122 -9.36 -4.02 -15.70
CA GLN A 122 -8.35 -4.33 -16.71
C GLN A 122 -7.91 -5.80 -16.56
N LEU A 123 -7.66 -6.25 -15.33
CA LEU A 123 -7.28 -7.64 -15.02
C LEU A 123 -8.35 -8.65 -15.47
N LYS A 124 -9.63 -8.40 -15.21
CA LYS A 124 -10.73 -9.28 -15.67
C LYS A 124 -10.77 -9.35 -17.20
N ARG A 125 -10.57 -8.22 -17.88
CA ARG A 125 -10.54 -8.13 -19.35
C ARG A 125 -9.35 -8.89 -19.92
N GLU A 126 -8.16 -8.69 -19.36
CA GLU A 126 -6.92 -9.33 -19.79
C GLU A 126 -6.94 -10.83 -19.53
N SER A 127 -7.47 -11.26 -18.38
CA SER A 127 -7.68 -12.68 -18.06
C SER A 127 -8.61 -13.37 -19.06
N ALA A 128 -9.75 -12.75 -19.38
CA ALA A 128 -10.68 -13.27 -20.38
C ALA A 128 -10.05 -13.32 -21.79
N PHE A 129 -9.24 -12.32 -22.14
CA PHE A 129 -8.51 -12.29 -23.41
C PHE A 129 -7.44 -13.38 -23.48
N PHE A 130 -6.66 -13.55 -22.41
CA PHE A 130 -5.67 -14.61 -22.27
C PHE A 130 -6.32 -15.99 -22.40
N GLN A 131 -7.36 -16.26 -21.62
CA GLN A 131 -8.11 -17.51 -21.69
C GLN A 131 -8.59 -17.79 -23.12
N LYS A 132 -9.15 -16.78 -23.80
CA LYS A 132 -9.60 -16.91 -25.20
C LYS A 132 -8.47 -17.27 -26.16
N ILE A 133 -7.29 -16.67 -26.03
CA ILE A 133 -6.15 -16.96 -26.89
C ILE A 133 -5.61 -18.37 -26.61
N VAL A 134 -5.39 -18.72 -25.35
CA VAL A 134 -4.76 -20.00 -25.00
C VAL A 134 -5.70 -21.15 -25.36
N SER A 135 -6.98 -21.08 -24.98
CA SER A 135 -7.95 -22.14 -25.31
C SER A 135 -8.22 -22.32 -26.82
N ARG A 136 -7.85 -21.34 -27.65
CA ARG A 136 -7.93 -21.47 -29.13
C ARG A 136 -6.77 -22.23 -29.74
N HIS A 137 -5.59 -22.13 -29.15
CA HIS A 137 -4.35 -22.63 -29.75
C HIS A 137 -3.79 -23.86 -29.01
N PHE A 138 -4.30 -24.14 -27.81
CA PHE A 138 -3.85 -25.24 -26.97
C PHE A 138 -5.05 -25.99 -26.39
N GLU A 139 -4.93 -27.31 -26.25
CA GLU A 139 -5.82 -28.11 -25.42
C GLU A 139 -5.47 -27.84 -23.95
N VAL A 140 -6.25 -26.96 -23.33
CA VAL A 140 -6.10 -26.64 -21.92
C VAL A 140 -7.12 -27.43 -21.11
N ASP A 141 -6.68 -28.05 -20.02
CA ASP A 141 -7.59 -28.68 -19.05
C ASP A 141 -8.67 -27.67 -18.61
N PRO A 142 -9.97 -28.00 -18.74
CA PRO A 142 -11.06 -27.15 -18.27
C PRO A 142 -10.97 -26.73 -16.80
N HIS A 143 -10.22 -27.46 -15.97
CA HIS A 143 -9.99 -27.13 -14.56
C HIS A 143 -8.95 -26.02 -14.37
N PHE A 144 -8.09 -25.76 -15.36
CA PHE A 144 -7.06 -24.72 -15.28
C PHE A 144 -7.63 -23.30 -15.11
N PHE A 145 -8.82 -23.05 -15.66
CA PHE A 145 -9.48 -21.73 -15.59
C PHE A 145 -10.62 -21.67 -14.57
N LYS A 146 -10.90 -22.76 -13.85
CA LYS A 146 -11.85 -22.71 -12.73
C LYS A 146 -11.06 -22.24 -11.51
N PRO A 147 -11.37 -21.05 -10.94
CA PRO A 147 -10.84 -20.72 -9.64
C PRO A 147 -11.37 -21.77 -8.66
N ASP A 148 -10.48 -22.37 -7.88
CA ASP A 148 -10.87 -23.27 -6.80
C ASP A 148 -11.91 -22.55 -5.92
N GLN A 149 -13.13 -23.09 -5.92
CA GLN A 149 -14.18 -22.71 -4.99
C GLN A 149 -13.86 -23.33 -3.63
N GLN A 150 -12.77 -22.90 -3.01
CA GLN A 150 -12.46 -23.19 -1.62
C GLN A 150 -11.87 -21.92 -1.02
N TYR A 151 -12.71 -21.17 -0.30
CA TYR A 151 -12.57 -20.73 1.10
C TYR A 151 -13.74 -19.81 1.44
#